data_AF-A0AAW2MR16-F1
#
_entry.id   AF-A0AAW2MR16-F1
#
_cell.length_a   1.000
_cell.length_b   1.000
_cell.length_c   1.000
_cell.angle_alpha   90.00
_cell.angle_beta   90.00
_cell.angle_gamma   90.00
#
_symmetry.space_group_name_H-M   'P 1'
#
loop_
_entity.id
_entity.type
_entity.pdbx_description
1 polymer ?
#
loop_
_entity_poly.entity_id
_entity_poly.type
_entity_poly.pdbx_seq_one_letter_code
_entity_poly.pdbx_strand_id
1 'polypeptide(L)'
;MDVYERQTKGFNFALHKIKELKPAAYDWLLKIPAEMWSRHAFDKRLKNDHVTNNISESFNHWVGDLRSKPVLTLVDGLRTKLMCRLQKRKLKGLKMSGDLVPNVVKELNKIKEESRKCHLLVAGEHEFEVQDQNINYIVNLRTRTCNCRVWDVSGIPCKHAALGIFHRRDSLESFCDSRFSKENYMKIYSYCIHPVPDPTFWPQDLEVEPTNLLPPIVRRMPGRPKKNRRKEPGEAPNVVRRSNMVRCKVCNDLGHNKRTCPVNQLDIPLAQLASRKRKTKGSSSQPVAPTKQNKKTKAKSLSQPVPKPPISSSQPLPNTEHGPSMHVAGSTSQPPSNSGAAYLPPSFWRGLGVSPQRI
;
A
#
# COMPACT_ATOMS: atom_id res chain seq x y z
N MET A 1 -6.16 27.25 -3.19
CA MET A 1 -5.26 27.68 -2.10
C MET A 1 -4.38 26.51 -1.76
N ASP A 2 -3.08 26.59 -2.05
CA ASP A 2 -2.16 25.50 -1.75
C ASP A 2 -1.44 25.78 -0.42
N VAL A 3 -1.97 25.22 0.67
CA VAL A 3 -1.33 25.27 2.00
C VAL A 3 -0.06 24.42 2.09
N TYR A 4 0.26 23.68 1.03
CA TYR A 4 1.46 22.88 0.89
C TYR A 4 2.55 23.63 0.12
N GLU A 5 2.48 24.96 0.09
CA GLU A 5 3.58 25.76 -0.40
C GLU A 5 4.88 25.42 0.35
N ARG A 6 6.00 25.39 -0.37
CA ARG A 6 7.30 25.00 0.23
C ARG A 6 8.06 26.18 0.80
N GLN A 7 7.66 27.40 0.43
CA GLN A 7 8.24 28.65 0.90
C GLN A 7 7.43 29.25 2.05
N THR A 8 8.12 29.78 3.07
CA THR A 8 7.49 30.43 4.23
C THR A 8 6.58 31.60 3.83
N LYS A 9 6.97 32.40 2.83
CA LYS A 9 6.17 33.53 2.36
C LYS A 9 4.82 33.08 1.81
N GLY A 10 4.81 32.07 0.94
CA GLY A 10 3.59 31.56 0.35
C GLY A 10 2.73 30.76 1.35
N PHE A 11 3.36 30.07 2.31
CA PHE A 11 2.65 29.51 3.47
C PHE A 11 1.90 30.59 4.26
N ASN A 12 2.59 31.67 4.66
CA ASN A 12 1.97 32.76 5.42
C ASN A 12 0.84 33.44 4.63
N PHE A 13 1.02 33.62 3.32
CA PHE A 13 -0.03 34.15 2.44
C PHE A 13 -1.27 33.23 2.41
N ALA A 14 -1.08 31.92 2.20
CA ALA A 14 -2.17 30.95 2.22
C ALA A 14 -2.88 30.90 3.58
N LEU A 15 -2.11 30.96 4.67
CA LEU A 15 -2.64 30.95 6.03
C LEU A 15 -3.44 32.23 6.35
N HIS A 16 -2.97 33.40 5.89
CA HIS A 16 -3.72 34.66 6.00
C HIS A 16 -5.04 34.59 5.23
N LYS A 17 -5.04 34.00 4.03
CA LYS A 17 -6.28 33.81 3.27
C LYS A 17 -7.28 32.87 3.95
N ILE A 18 -6.80 31.86 4.67
CA ILE A 18 -7.68 31.03 5.52
C ILE A 18 -8.26 31.86 6.66
N LYS A 19 -7.46 32.75 7.27
CA LYS A 19 -7.94 33.65 8.32
C LYS A 19 -9.05 34.57 7.82
N GLU A 20 -8.89 35.16 6.63
CA GLU A 20 -9.92 36.00 5.99
C GLU A 20 -11.23 35.25 5.76
N LEU A 21 -11.16 33.97 5.32
CA LEU A 21 -12.34 33.17 5.03
C LEU A 21 -12.99 32.58 6.28
N LYS A 22 -12.20 32.10 7.23
CA LYS A 22 -12.67 31.40 8.44
C LYS A 22 -11.65 31.50 9.59
N PRO A 23 -11.76 32.52 10.45
CA PRO A 23 -10.85 32.72 11.59
C PRO A 23 -10.71 31.50 12.51
N ALA A 24 -11.83 30.83 12.80
CA ALA A 24 -11.81 29.63 13.65
C ALA A 24 -10.98 28.46 13.06
N ALA A 25 -10.90 28.36 11.72
CA ALA A 25 -10.07 27.35 11.07
C ALA A 25 -8.58 27.72 11.15
N TYR A 26 -8.26 29.00 11.02
CA TYR A 26 -6.92 29.54 11.23
C TYR A 26 -6.42 29.25 12.65
N ASP A 27 -7.22 29.57 13.67
CA ASP A 27 -6.87 29.33 15.08
C ASP A 27 -6.69 27.84 15.38
N TRP A 28 -7.49 26.98 14.74
CA TRP A 28 -7.34 25.54 14.87
C TRP A 28 -6.05 25.03 14.21
N LEU A 29 -5.70 25.51 13.01
CA LEU A 29 -4.47 25.13 12.33
C LEU A 29 -3.22 25.54 13.10
N LEU A 30 -3.21 26.72 13.73
CA LEU A 30 -2.08 27.18 14.53
C LEU A 30 -1.80 26.34 15.78
N LYS A 31 -2.78 25.56 16.26
CA LYS A 31 -2.58 24.63 17.38
C LYS A 31 -1.79 23.38 16.97
N ILE A 32 -1.68 23.10 15.67
CA ILE A 32 -0.98 21.93 15.14
C ILE A 32 0.38 22.39 14.62
N PRO A 33 1.51 21.82 15.11
CA PRO A 33 2.83 22.14 14.61
C PRO A 33 2.91 22.02 13.08
N ALA A 34 3.44 23.04 12.42
CA ALA A 34 3.44 23.16 10.96
C ALA A 34 4.18 22.01 10.28
N GLU A 35 5.19 21.45 10.94
CA GLU A 35 6.00 20.31 10.50
C GLU A 35 5.13 19.06 10.23
N MET A 36 3.96 18.96 10.86
CA MET A 36 3.06 17.80 10.73
C MET A 36 2.19 17.86 9.48
N TRP A 37 2.00 19.04 8.86
CA TRP A 37 0.96 19.20 7.84
C TRP A 37 1.31 20.14 6.69
N SER A 38 2.39 20.93 6.77
CA SER A 38 2.79 21.83 5.69
C SER A 38 4.24 21.63 5.25
N ARG A 39 4.45 21.53 3.94
CA ARG A 39 5.75 21.24 3.32
C ARG A 39 6.81 22.29 3.64
N HIS A 40 6.44 23.55 3.87
CA HIS A 40 7.40 24.61 4.19
C HIS A 40 8.20 24.34 5.47
N ALA A 41 7.64 23.54 6.39
CA ALA A 41 8.20 23.20 7.69
C ALA A 41 8.70 21.74 7.76
N PHE A 42 8.67 20.99 6.65
CA PHE A 42 9.13 19.60 6.67
C PHE A 42 10.63 19.49 6.99
N ASP A 43 10.97 18.48 7.80
CA ASP A 43 12.35 18.18 8.12
C ASP A 43 13.10 17.74 6.85
N LYS A 44 14.05 18.58 6.44
CA LYS A 44 14.91 18.39 5.26
C LYS A 44 15.74 17.11 5.32
N ARG A 45 15.92 16.49 6.49
CA ARG A 45 16.65 15.23 6.65
C ARG A 45 15.87 14.02 6.15
N LEU A 46 14.54 14.09 6.14
CA LEU A 46 13.67 12.96 5.78
C LEU A 46 13.62 12.70 4.26
N LYS A 47 13.88 13.74 3.45
CA LYS A 47 13.90 13.66 1.98
C LYS A 47 12.60 13.09 1.41
N ASN A 48 11.49 13.67 1.88
CA ASN A 48 10.15 13.24 1.54
C ASN A 48 9.21 14.45 1.46
N ASP A 49 8.57 14.60 0.30
CA ASP A 49 7.63 15.69 0.00
C ASP A 49 6.16 15.21 -0.12
N HIS A 50 5.90 13.98 0.30
CA HIS A 50 4.58 13.35 0.21
C HIS A 50 3.62 13.89 1.29
N VAL A 51 2.50 14.46 0.85
CA VAL A 51 1.45 15.00 1.73
C VAL A 51 0.08 14.47 1.30
N THR A 52 -0.10 13.15 1.39
CA THR A 52 -1.35 12.50 0.99
C THR A 52 -1.77 11.44 2.00
N ASN A 53 -3.08 11.31 2.23
CA ASN A 53 -3.67 10.22 3.01
C ASN A 53 -3.60 8.84 2.31
N ASN A 54 -2.97 8.78 1.13
CA ASN A 54 -2.93 7.60 0.29
C ASN A 54 -2.29 6.39 0.99
N ILE A 55 -1.35 6.61 1.92
CA ILE A 55 -0.73 5.52 2.68
C ILE A 55 -1.78 4.81 3.56
N SER A 56 -2.57 5.57 4.32
CA SER A 56 -3.62 5.03 5.20
C SER A 56 -4.70 4.30 4.40
N GLU A 57 -5.13 4.89 3.29
CA GLU A 57 -6.16 4.30 2.42
C GLU A 57 -5.68 3.03 1.74
N SER A 58 -4.47 3.06 1.17
CA SER A 58 -3.82 1.90 0.55
C SER A 58 -3.60 0.77 1.56
N PHE A 59 -3.14 1.10 2.77
CA PHE A 59 -2.94 0.11 3.83
C PHE A 59 -4.27 -0.50 4.26
N ASN A 60 -5.29 0.32 4.53
CA ASN A 60 -6.62 -0.15 4.92
C ASN A 60 -7.25 -1.05 3.86
N HIS A 61 -7.09 -0.73 2.58
CA HIS A 61 -7.52 -1.58 1.50
C HIS A 61 -6.73 -2.89 1.47
N TRP A 62 -5.40 -2.83 1.62
CA TRP A 62 -4.51 -3.98 1.57
C TRP A 62 -4.75 -5.00 2.69
N VAL A 63 -5.19 -4.56 3.87
CA VAL A 63 -5.54 -5.43 5.03
C VAL A 63 -7.04 -5.73 5.15
N GLY A 64 -7.88 -5.21 4.24
CA GLY A 64 -9.32 -5.21 4.39
C GLY A 64 -9.96 -6.60 4.52
N ASP A 65 -9.42 -7.59 3.80
CA ASP A 65 -9.84 -9.00 3.85
C ASP A 65 -9.46 -9.69 5.17
N LEU A 66 -8.44 -9.20 5.88
CA LEU A 66 -7.96 -9.77 7.15
C LEU A 66 -8.62 -9.12 8.38
N ARG A 67 -9.03 -7.86 8.28
CA ARG A 67 -9.46 -7.02 9.43
C ARG A 67 -10.61 -7.61 10.26
N SER A 68 -11.46 -8.45 9.67
CA SER A 68 -12.57 -9.10 10.38
C SER A 68 -12.33 -10.57 10.73
N LYS A 69 -11.10 -11.06 10.62
CA LYS A 69 -10.75 -12.44 10.96
C LYS A 69 -10.29 -12.56 12.42
N PRO A 70 -10.34 -13.77 13.03
CA PRO A 70 -9.77 -14.01 14.36
C PRO A 70 -8.30 -13.59 14.44
N VAL A 71 -7.82 -13.24 15.64
CA VAL A 71 -6.46 -12.69 15.87
C VAL A 71 -5.37 -13.55 15.22
N LEU A 72 -5.42 -14.87 15.43
CA LEU A 72 -4.44 -15.80 14.85
C LEU A 72 -4.41 -15.72 13.31
N THR A 73 -5.58 -15.74 12.68
CA THR A 73 -5.71 -15.64 11.22
C THR A 73 -5.32 -14.25 10.69
N LEU A 74 -5.56 -13.20 11.47
CA LEU A 74 -5.15 -11.83 11.12
C LEU A 74 -3.62 -11.70 11.14
N VAL A 75 -2.97 -12.20 12.19
CA VAL A 75 -1.50 -12.15 12.34
C VAL A 75 -0.83 -12.98 11.25
N ASP A 76 -1.25 -14.24 11.05
CA ASP A 76 -0.66 -15.09 10.01
C ASP A 76 -0.93 -14.56 8.59
N GLY A 77 -2.12 -13.99 8.37
CA GLY A 77 -2.45 -13.31 7.11
C GLY A 77 -1.53 -12.11 6.84
N LEU A 78 -1.26 -11.28 7.85
CA LEU A 78 -0.35 -10.13 7.74
C LEU A 78 1.08 -10.60 7.48
N ARG A 79 1.55 -11.60 8.23
CA ARG A 79 2.86 -12.25 8.03
C ARG A 79 3.02 -12.70 6.59
N THR A 80 2.06 -13.46 6.06
CA THR A 80 2.08 -13.97 4.68
C THR A 80 2.08 -12.84 3.65
N LYS A 81 1.23 -11.82 3.83
CA LYS A 81 1.19 -10.66 2.92
C LYS A 81 2.50 -9.87 2.92
N LEU A 82 3.12 -9.66 4.08
CA LEU A 82 4.41 -8.99 4.21
C LEU A 82 5.52 -9.83 3.55
N MET A 83 5.58 -11.13 3.84
CA MET A 83 6.54 -12.07 3.25
C MET A 83 6.50 -12.00 1.71
N CYS A 84 5.32 -12.14 1.12
CA CYS A 84 5.15 -12.02 -0.32
C CYS A 84 5.52 -10.63 -0.85
N ARG A 85 5.20 -9.56 -0.11
CA ARG A 85 5.50 -8.18 -0.54
C ARG A 85 6.98 -7.89 -0.52
N LEU A 86 7.70 -8.28 0.53
CA LEU A 86 9.16 -8.15 0.63
C LEU A 86 9.84 -8.89 -0.52
N GLN A 87 9.47 -10.14 -0.76
CA GLN A 87 10.03 -10.92 -1.87
C GLN A 87 9.75 -10.29 -3.24
N LYS A 88 8.52 -9.83 -3.49
CA LYS A 88 8.17 -9.12 -4.73
C LYS A 88 9.00 -7.84 -4.92
N ARG A 89 9.26 -7.09 -3.85
CA ARG A 89 10.08 -5.87 -3.90
C ARG A 89 11.55 -6.20 -4.16
N LYS A 90 12.10 -7.21 -3.48
CA LYS A 90 13.46 -7.72 -3.73
C LYS A 90 13.65 -8.14 -5.19
N LEU A 91 12.74 -8.96 -5.73
CA LEU A 91 12.77 -9.38 -7.13
C LEU A 91 12.64 -8.21 -8.10
N LYS A 92 11.84 -7.18 -7.75
CA LYS A 92 11.76 -5.95 -8.55
C LYS A 92 13.10 -5.20 -8.55
N GLY A 93 13.75 -5.09 -7.40
CA GLY A 93 15.07 -4.45 -7.27
C GLY A 93 16.17 -5.16 -8.07
N LEU A 94 16.17 -6.50 -8.09
CA LEU A 94 17.10 -7.29 -8.90
C LEU A 94 16.95 -7.00 -10.42
N LYS A 95 15.72 -6.77 -10.88
CA LYS A 95 15.40 -6.45 -12.28
C LYS A 95 15.62 -4.99 -12.65
N MET A 96 15.90 -4.10 -11.69
CA MET A 96 16.12 -2.68 -11.97
C MET A 96 17.45 -2.47 -12.68
N SER A 97 17.44 -1.71 -13.76
CA SER A 97 18.64 -1.18 -14.42
C SER A 97 18.99 0.20 -13.86
N GLY A 98 20.30 0.51 -13.85
CA GLY A 98 20.83 1.77 -13.33
C GLY A 98 20.89 1.86 -11.80
N ASP A 99 21.38 3.00 -11.31
CA ASP A 99 21.72 3.22 -9.91
C ASP A 99 20.59 3.86 -9.08
N LEU A 100 19.52 4.32 -9.72
CA LEU A 100 18.38 4.96 -9.08
C LEU A 100 17.08 4.17 -9.25
N VAL A 101 16.13 4.37 -8.33
CA VAL A 101 14.79 3.79 -8.46
C VAL A 101 14.04 4.35 -9.67
N PRO A 102 13.28 3.52 -10.44
CA PRO A 102 12.66 3.94 -11.70
C PRO A 102 11.71 5.13 -11.58
N ASN A 103 11.03 5.26 -10.44
CA ASN A 103 10.14 6.40 -10.20
C ASN A 103 10.91 7.73 -10.14
N VAL A 104 12.12 7.72 -9.58
CA VAL A 104 12.99 8.90 -9.51
C VAL A 104 13.57 9.19 -10.88
N VAL A 105 14.04 8.18 -11.61
CA VAL A 105 14.49 8.36 -13.02
C VAL A 105 13.37 8.98 -13.88
N LYS A 106 12.14 8.50 -13.74
CA LYS A 106 10.98 9.08 -14.43
C LYS A 106 10.75 10.55 -14.05
N GLU A 107 10.94 10.90 -12.79
CA GLU A 107 10.80 12.28 -12.32
C GLU A 107 11.93 13.18 -12.82
N LEU A 108 13.17 12.69 -12.81
CA LEU A 108 14.33 13.39 -13.38
C LEU A 108 14.14 13.71 -14.86
N ASN A 109 13.54 12.79 -15.63
CA ASN A 109 13.23 13.04 -17.03
C ASN A 109 12.23 14.20 -17.21
N LYS A 110 11.23 14.34 -16.33
CA LYS A 110 10.33 15.50 -16.37
C LYS A 110 11.04 16.79 -15.98
N ILE A 111 11.83 16.73 -14.90
CA ILE A 111 12.63 17.85 -14.40
C ILE A 111 13.56 18.36 -15.51
N LYS A 112 14.18 17.46 -16.28
CA LYS A 112 15.02 17.79 -17.43
C LYS A 112 14.24 18.61 -18.47
N GLU A 113 13.05 18.16 -18.86
CA GLU A 113 12.22 18.90 -19.81
C GLU A 113 11.76 20.26 -19.27
N GLU A 114 11.41 20.33 -17.99
CA GLU A 114 10.98 21.58 -17.35
C GLU A 114 12.13 22.58 -17.17
N SER A 115 13.35 22.10 -16.93
CA SER A 115 14.53 22.95 -16.75
C SER A 115 14.86 23.80 -17.99
N ARG A 116 14.53 23.30 -19.18
CA ARG A 116 14.72 23.99 -20.47
C ARG A 116 13.92 25.29 -20.60
N LYS A 117 12.89 25.47 -19.76
CA LYS A 117 12.04 26.66 -19.73
C LYS A 117 12.59 27.76 -18.83
N CYS A 118 13.66 27.47 -18.08
CA CYS A 118 14.30 28.42 -17.18
C CYS A 118 15.50 29.07 -17.88
N HIS A 119 15.89 30.25 -17.43
CA HIS A 119 17.09 30.95 -17.88
C HIS A 119 18.12 31.02 -16.75
N LEU A 120 19.40 30.84 -17.05
CA LEU A 120 20.45 30.70 -16.05
C LEU A 120 21.49 31.81 -16.20
N LEU A 121 21.80 32.46 -15.08
CA LEU A 121 22.87 33.40 -14.89
C LEU A 121 23.89 32.79 -13.91
N VAL A 122 25.16 32.82 -14.28
CA VAL A 122 26.25 32.26 -13.48
C VAL A 122 26.73 33.32 -12.50
N ALA A 123 26.56 33.07 -11.20
CA ALA A 123 27.06 33.95 -10.14
C ALA A 123 28.43 33.49 -9.61
N GLY A 124 28.68 32.18 -9.64
CA GLY A 124 29.97 31.59 -9.24
C GLY A 124 30.07 30.14 -9.68
N GLU A 125 31.11 29.44 -9.24
CA GLU A 125 31.40 28.06 -9.69
C GLU A 125 30.24 27.08 -9.43
N HIS A 126 29.58 27.20 -8.28
CA HIS A 126 28.44 26.34 -7.90
C HIS A 126 27.16 27.12 -7.63
N GLU A 127 27.17 28.42 -7.87
CA GLU A 127 26.08 29.33 -7.51
C GLU A 127 25.50 29.98 -8.76
N PHE A 128 24.19 29.89 -8.88
CA PHE A 128 23.46 30.32 -10.07
C PHE A 128 22.21 31.08 -9.67
N GLU A 129 21.94 32.15 -10.40
CA GLU A 129 20.62 32.77 -10.42
C GLU A 129 19.85 32.19 -11.61
N VAL A 130 18.71 31.56 -11.33
CA VAL A 130 17.87 30.92 -12.32
C VAL A 130 16.54 31.64 -12.39
N GLN A 131 16.29 32.33 -13.50
CA GLN A 131 15.02 32.94 -13.79
C GLN A 131 14.04 31.89 -14.31
N ASP A 132 12.88 31.80 -13.66
CA ASP A 132 11.79 30.93 -14.06
C ASP A 132 10.49 31.73 -13.98
N GLN A 133 9.94 32.05 -15.16
CA GLN A 133 8.88 33.04 -15.32
C GLN A 133 9.33 34.41 -14.77
N ASN A 134 8.59 34.98 -13.82
CA ASN A 134 8.84 36.29 -13.23
C ASN A 134 9.53 36.21 -11.86
N ILE A 135 10.11 35.06 -11.51
CA ILE A 135 10.77 34.82 -10.22
C ILE A 135 12.18 34.31 -10.45
N ASN A 136 13.13 34.89 -9.72
CA ASN A 136 14.52 34.45 -9.72
C ASN A 136 14.79 33.53 -8.52
N TYR A 137 15.45 32.43 -8.81
CA TYR A 137 15.78 31.38 -7.84
C TYR A 137 17.29 31.29 -7.67
N ILE A 138 17.75 31.22 -6.42
CA ILE A 138 19.16 31.03 -6.10
C ILE A 138 19.39 29.52 -5.91
N VAL A 139 20.30 28.99 -6.72
CA VAL A 139 20.70 27.59 -6.71
C VAL A 139 22.15 27.50 -6.26
N ASN A 140 22.43 26.64 -5.28
CA ASN A 140 23.79 26.30 -4.88
C ASN A 140 23.98 24.77 -4.97
N LEU A 141 24.82 24.33 -5.90
CA LEU A 141 25.05 22.92 -6.17
C LEU A 141 25.97 22.26 -5.13
N ARG A 142 26.86 23.03 -4.49
CA ARG A 142 27.77 22.53 -3.45
C ARG A 142 26.99 22.16 -2.19
N THR A 143 26.10 23.05 -1.75
CA THR A 143 25.22 22.80 -0.60
C THR A 143 23.98 21.99 -0.95
N ARG A 144 23.74 21.74 -2.25
CA ARG A 144 22.57 21.04 -2.79
C ARG A 144 21.24 21.69 -2.39
N THR A 145 21.19 23.01 -2.49
CA THR A 145 20.03 23.81 -2.07
C THR A 145 19.49 24.66 -3.22
N CYS A 146 18.18 24.89 -3.19
CA CYS A 146 17.52 25.88 -4.02
C CYS A 146 16.46 26.60 -3.18
N ASN A 147 16.33 27.93 -3.32
CA ASN A 147 15.34 28.70 -2.57
C ASN A 147 13.88 28.33 -2.92
N CYS A 148 13.62 27.59 -4.00
CA CYS A 148 12.31 26.97 -4.26
C CYS A 148 11.97 25.83 -3.26
N ARG A 149 12.95 25.37 -2.46
CA ARG A 149 12.87 24.34 -1.40
C ARG A 149 12.45 22.93 -1.84
N VAL A 150 12.15 22.72 -3.12
CA VAL A 150 11.85 21.39 -3.65
C VAL A 150 13.02 20.43 -3.42
N TRP A 151 14.26 20.85 -3.70
CA TRP A 151 15.43 19.97 -3.55
C TRP A 151 15.75 19.66 -2.09
N ASP A 152 15.67 20.68 -1.23
CA ASP A 152 15.88 20.56 0.22
C ASP A 152 14.99 19.48 0.84
N VAL A 153 13.69 19.51 0.52
CA VAL A 153 12.65 18.67 1.13
C VAL A 153 12.55 17.31 0.45
N SER A 154 12.60 17.25 -0.89
CA SER A 154 12.43 15.98 -1.62
C SER A 154 13.71 15.16 -1.73
N GLY A 155 14.88 15.80 -1.66
CA GLY A 155 16.16 15.15 -1.99
C GLY A 155 16.39 14.90 -3.48
N ILE A 156 15.51 15.38 -4.35
CA ILE A 156 15.63 15.29 -5.81
C ILE A 156 15.86 16.71 -6.34
N PRO A 157 16.85 16.94 -7.23
CA PRO A 157 17.07 18.26 -7.82
C PRO A 157 15.79 18.84 -8.43
N CYS A 158 15.51 20.11 -8.19
CA CYS A 158 14.40 20.80 -8.86
C CYS A 158 14.79 21.19 -10.29
N LYS A 159 13.83 21.66 -11.10
CA LYS A 159 14.10 22.15 -12.46
C LYS A 159 15.15 23.27 -12.51
N HIS A 160 15.21 24.13 -11.48
CA HIS A 160 16.22 25.19 -11.38
C HIS A 160 17.62 24.60 -11.15
N ALA A 161 17.72 23.68 -10.19
CA ALA A 161 18.97 22.99 -9.89
C ALA A 161 19.47 22.16 -11.07
N ALA A 162 18.56 21.49 -11.77
CA ALA A 162 18.87 20.71 -12.96
C ALA A 162 19.54 21.56 -14.05
N LEU A 163 19.07 22.80 -14.26
CA LEU A 163 19.69 23.70 -15.24
C LEU A 163 21.14 24.04 -14.88
N GLY A 164 21.43 24.33 -13.61
CA GLY A 164 22.80 24.55 -13.13
C GLY A 164 23.69 23.31 -13.26
N ILE A 165 23.15 22.13 -12.97
CA ILE A 165 23.86 20.85 -13.11
C ILE A 165 24.23 20.61 -14.58
N PHE A 166 23.28 20.83 -15.51
CA PHE A 166 23.55 20.68 -16.94
C PHE A 166 24.54 21.71 -17.46
N HIS A 167 24.51 22.95 -16.95
CA HIS A 167 25.51 23.97 -17.30
C HIS A 167 26.94 23.51 -16.96
N ARG A 168 27.12 22.82 -15.83
CA ARG A 168 28.39 22.21 -15.43
C ARG A 168 28.74 20.90 -16.15
N ARG A 169 27.84 20.40 -17.00
CA ARG A 169 27.96 19.10 -17.68
C ARG A 169 28.03 17.91 -16.72
N ASP A 170 27.48 18.07 -15.51
CA ASP A 170 27.38 16.99 -14.53
C ASP A 170 26.11 16.14 -14.78
N SER A 171 26.08 14.92 -14.23
CA SER A 171 24.90 14.03 -14.29
C SER A 171 23.88 14.41 -13.22
N LEU A 172 22.61 14.57 -13.61
CA LEU A 172 21.51 14.91 -12.70
C LEU A 172 21.28 13.83 -11.62
N GLU A 173 21.50 12.57 -11.97
CA GLU A 173 21.37 11.41 -11.11
C GLU A 173 22.32 11.49 -9.90
N SER A 174 23.53 12.01 -10.09
CA SER A 174 24.56 12.13 -9.03
C SER A 174 24.18 13.11 -7.89
N PHE A 175 23.21 13.99 -8.16
CA PHE A 175 22.72 14.99 -7.21
C PHE A 175 21.45 14.56 -6.45
N CYS A 176 20.93 13.36 -6.74
CA CYS A 176 19.86 12.75 -5.95
C CYS A 176 20.37 12.29 -4.58
N ASP A 177 19.48 12.31 -3.59
CA ASP A 177 19.77 11.75 -2.27
C ASP A 177 19.98 10.23 -2.37
N SER A 178 20.96 9.71 -1.64
CA SER A 178 21.34 8.29 -1.70
C SER A 178 20.19 7.36 -1.31
N ARG A 179 19.18 7.82 -0.56
CA ARG A 179 17.97 7.04 -0.24
C ARG A 179 17.21 6.54 -1.47
N PHE A 180 17.38 7.20 -2.62
CA PHE A 180 16.76 6.81 -3.88
C PHE A 180 17.60 5.84 -4.71
N SER A 181 18.78 5.42 -4.21
CA SER A 181 19.63 4.49 -4.93
C SER A 181 19.05 3.07 -4.97
N LYS A 182 19.35 2.34 -6.04
CA LYS A 182 19.09 0.90 -6.15
C LYS A 182 19.76 0.14 -5.01
N GLU A 183 20.96 0.56 -4.60
CA GLU A 183 21.66 -0.05 -3.48
C GLU A 183 20.86 0.03 -2.18
N ASN A 184 20.39 1.23 -1.80
CA ASN A 184 19.58 1.40 -0.60
C ASN A 184 18.21 0.72 -0.72
N TYR A 185 17.61 0.73 -1.91
CA TYR A 185 16.42 -0.06 -2.18
C TYR A 185 16.65 -1.56 -1.88
N MET A 186 17.75 -2.13 -2.37
CA MET A 186 18.09 -3.53 -2.13
C MET A 186 18.38 -3.80 -0.65
N LYS A 187 19.04 -2.89 0.06
CA LYS A 187 19.26 -3.00 1.52
C LYS A 187 17.95 -3.04 2.30
N ILE A 188 16.97 -2.19 1.96
CA ILE A 188 15.65 -2.14 2.62
C ILE A 188 14.90 -3.47 2.46
N TYR A 189 15.01 -4.12 1.30
CA TYR A 189 14.30 -5.37 0.99
C TYR A 189 15.22 -6.61 1.03
N SER A 190 16.35 -6.53 1.74
CA SER A 190 17.31 -7.64 1.83
C SER A 190 16.78 -8.79 2.67
N TYR A 191 16.14 -8.45 3.79
CA TYR A 191 15.55 -9.37 4.76
C TYR A 191 14.31 -10.10 4.23
N CYS A 192 14.10 -11.32 4.73
CA CYS A 192 12.90 -12.12 4.50
C CYS A 192 12.21 -12.45 5.81
N ILE A 193 10.91 -12.72 5.73
CA ILE A 193 10.14 -13.32 6.83
C ILE A 193 10.18 -14.82 6.61
N HIS A 194 10.69 -15.57 7.58
CA HIS A 194 10.76 -17.03 7.50
C HIS A 194 9.36 -17.67 7.56
N PRO A 195 9.17 -18.81 6.89
CA PRO A 195 7.93 -19.57 7.00
C PRO A 195 7.76 -20.08 8.44
N VAL A 196 6.51 -20.15 8.89
CA VAL A 196 6.14 -20.79 10.15
C VAL A 196 5.61 -22.18 9.81
N PRO A 197 6.06 -23.25 10.50
CA PRO A 197 5.54 -24.59 10.28
C PRO A 197 4.03 -24.64 10.51
N ASP A 198 3.35 -25.53 9.79
CA ASP A 198 1.94 -25.82 10.08
C ASP A 198 1.81 -26.34 11.53
N PRO A 199 0.70 -26.04 12.24
CA PRO A 199 0.45 -26.56 13.58
C PRO A 199 0.64 -28.08 13.73
N THR A 200 0.44 -28.85 12.66
CA THR A 200 0.66 -30.31 12.63
C THR A 200 2.12 -30.69 12.89
N PHE A 201 3.07 -29.80 12.62
CA PHE A 201 4.51 -30.01 12.80
C PHE A 201 5.07 -29.30 14.04
N TRP A 202 4.22 -28.73 14.89
CA TRP A 202 4.70 -28.06 16.10
C TRP A 202 5.18 -29.10 17.13
N PRO A 203 6.30 -28.85 17.83
CA PRO A 203 6.76 -29.73 18.89
C PRO A 203 5.67 -29.92 19.95
N GLN A 204 5.36 -31.18 20.28
CA GLN A 204 4.32 -31.54 21.26
C GLN A 204 4.72 -31.16 22.70
N ASP A 205 6.03 -31.00 22.91
CA ASP A 205 6.74 -30.71 24.14
C ASP A 205 7.06 -29.23 24.31
N LEU A 206 6.48 -28.35 23.48
CA LEU A 206 6.41 -26.94 23.80
C LEU A 206 5.53 -26.78 25.04
N GLU A 207 6.15 -26.88 26.22
CA GLU A 207 5.64 -26.37 27.50
C GLU A 207 5.54 -24.84 27.39
N VAL A 208 4.62 -24.37 26.57
CA VAL A 208 4.05 -23.05 26.74
C VAL A 208 3.16 -23.22 27.95
N GLU A 209 3.73 -23.06 29.15
CA GLU A 209 2.96 -22.71 30.34
C GLU A 209 1.91 -21.71 29.87
N PRO A 210 0.61 -22.06 29.91
CA PRO A 210 -0.43 -21.19 29.41
C PRO A 210 -0.40 -19.97 30.31
N THR A 211 0.42 -18.99 29.93
CA THR A 211 0.38 -17.66 30.49
C THR A 211 -1.08 -17.32 30.38
N ASN A 212 -1.74 -17.04 31.51
CA ASN A 212 -3.17 -16.77 31.59
C ASN A 212 -3.51 -15.53 30.73
N LEU A 213 -3.54 -15.71 29.42
CA LEU A 213 -3.87 -14.73 28.40
C LEU A 213 -5.38 -14.70 28.37
N LEU A 214 -5.94 -14.03 29.38
CA LEU A 214 -7.35 -13.74 29.40
C LEU A 214 -7.69 -13.00 28.10
N PRO A 215 -8.76 -13.40 27.38
CA PRO A 215 -9.16 -12.69 26.19
C PRO A 215 -9.41 -11.21 26.54
N PRO A 216 -9.08 -10.26 25.64
CA PRO A 216 -9.41 -8.86 25.88
C PRO A 216 -10.89 -8.75 26.24
N ILE A 217 -11.21 -7.97 27.28
CA ILE A 217 -12.59 -7.76 27.70
C ILE A 217 -13.36 -7.10 26.52
N VAL A 218 -14.15 -7.90 25.81
CA VAL A 218 -14.88 -7.43 24.63
C VAL A 218 -16.14 -6.70 25.08
N ARG A 219 -16.09 -5.37 25.13
CA ARG A 219 -17.31 -4.55 25.21
C ARG A 219 -18.04 -4.60 23.87
N ARG A 220 -19.19 -5.29 23.80
CA ARG A 220 -20.09 -5.22 22.64
C ARG A 220 -20.80 -3.88 22.65
N MET A 221 -20.34 -2.95 21.82
CA MET A 221 -21.13 -1.75 21.53
C MET A 221 -22.44 -2.15 20.83
N PRO A 222 -23.58 -1.48 21.13
CA PRO A 222 -24.84 -1.72 20.45
C PRO A 222 -24.69 -1.56 18.92
N GLY A 223 -25.14 -2.56 18.17
CA GLY A 223 -25.20 -2.53 16.70
C GLY A 223 -24.21 -3.47 15.98
N ARG A 224 -24.45 -3.71 14.70
CA ARG A 224 -23.59 -4.56 13.85
C ARG A 224 -22.23 -3.88 13.63
N PRO A 225 -21.09 -4.55 13.90
CA PRO A 225 -19.77 -4.03 13.58
C PRO A 225 -19.69 -3.64 12.09
N LYS A 226 -19.40 -2.38 11.81
CA LYS A 226 -19.27 -1.88 10.45
C LYS A 226 -17.93 -2.34 9.87
N LYS A 227 -17.98 -3.08 8.76
CA LYS A 227 -16.77 -3.50 8.03
C LYS A 227 -16.10 -2.34 7.27
N ASN A 228 -16.87 -1.34 6.89
CA ASN A 228 -16.40 -0.19 6.11
C ASN A 228 -16.20 1.03 7.01
N ARG A 229 -15.24 1.88 6.63
CA ARG A 229 -15.01 3.19 7.25
C ARG A 229 -16.28 4.04 7.24
N ARG A 230 -16.48 4.82 8.32
CA ARG A 230 -17.48 5.90 8.34
C ARG A 230 -16.97 7.03 7.43
N LYS A 231 -17.72 7.31 6.37
CA LYS A 231 -17.44 8.42 5.45
C LYS A 231 -17.66 9.75 6.16
N GLU A 232 -16.83 10.75 5.85
CA GLU A 232 -17.02 12.11 6.33
C GLU A 232 -18.11 12.84 5.51
N PRO A 233 -18.72 13.90 6.06
CA PRO A 233 -19.68 14.72 5.32
C PRO A 233 -19.01 15.32 4.08
N GLY A 234 -19.44 14.91 2.87
CA GLY A 234 -18.89 15.36 1.59
C GLY A 234 -18.28 14.24 0.73
N GLU A 235 -18.04 13.05 1.28
CA GLU A 235 -17.59 11.91 0.48
C GLU A 235 -18.73 11.30 -0.34
N ALA A 236 -18.54 11.21 -1.66
CA ALA A 236 -19.51 10.61 -2.58
C ALA A 236 -19.89 9.18 -2.14
N PRO A 237 -21.18 8.80 -2.19
CA PRO A 237 -21.60 7.44 -1.87
C PRO A 237 -20.91 6.44 -2.80
N ASN A 238 -20.68 5.20 -2.32
CA ASN A 238 -20.19 4.16 -3.21
C ASN A 238 -21.27 3.98 -4.28
N VAL A 239 -20.93 4.21 -5.54
CA VAL A 239 -21.81 3.93 -6.67
C VAL A 239 -21.91 2.41 -6.81
N VAL A 240 -22.66 1.78 -5.90
CA VAL A 240 -23.22 0.48 -6.19
C VAL A 240 -24.25 0.78 -7.26
N ARG A 241 -23.90 0.55 -8.53
CA ARG A 241 -24.89 0.41 -9.61
C ARG A 241 -25.76 -0.79 -9.23
N ARG A 242 -26.68 -0.60 -8.29
CA ARG A 242 -27.86 -1.44 -8.22
C ARG A 242 -28.63 -1.05 -9.48
N SER A 243 -28.51 -1.88 -10.51
CA SER A 243 -29.50 -1.91 -11.57
C SER A 243 -30.83 -2.27 -10.91
N ASN A 244 -31.52 -1.25 -10.39
CA ASN A 244 -32.79 -1.40 -9.68
C ASN A 244 -33.97 -1.57 -10.65
N MET A 245 -33.69 -1.70 -11.95
CA MET A 245 -34.73 -1.95 -12.95
C MET A 245 -34.93 -3.45 -13.08
N VAL A 246 -35.73 -4.01 -12.17
CA VAL A 246 -36.20 -5.39 -12.30
C VAL A 246 -37.08 -5.48 -13.54
N ARG A 247 -36.70 -6.33 -14.50
CA ARG A 247 -37.52 -6.66 -15.67
C ARG A 247 -38.48 -7.79 -15.33
N CYS A 248 -39.76 -7.57 -15.55
CA CYS A 248 -40.79 -8.57 -15.33
C CYS A 248 -40.67 -9.68 -16.38
N LYS A 249 -40.53 -10.95 -15.99
CA LYS A 249 -40.48 -12.07 -16.95
C LYS A 249 -41.83 -12.42 -17.60
N VAL A 250 -42.91 -11.72 -17.24
CA VAL A 250 -44.26 -11.96 -17.78
C VAL A 250 -44.60 -10.94 -18.86
N CYS A 251 -44.50 -9.64 -18.57
CA CYS A 251 -44.78 -8.58 -19.54
C CYS A 251 -43.52 -7.91 -20.11
N ASN A 252 -42.32 -8.30 -19.67
CA ASN A 252 -41.03 -7.71 -20.06
C ASN A 252 -40.81 -6.22 -19.73
N ASP A 253 -41.75 -5.58 -19.04
CA ASP A 253 -41.60 -4.21 -18.56
C ASP A 253 -40.64 -4.09 -17.38
N LEU A 254 -40.09 -2.89 -17.21
CA LEU A 254 -39.17 -2.54 -16.12
C LEU A 254 -39.93 -1.93 -14.93
N GLY A 255 -39.47 -2.22 -13.70
CA GLY A 255 -39.97 -1.58 -12.48
C GLY A 255 -40.82 -2.49 -11.57
N HIS A 256 -41.13 -3.72 -12.00
CA HIS A 256 -41.84 -4.70 -11.19
C HIS A 256 -41.40 -6.13 -11.50
N ASN A 257 -41.73 -7.10 -10.65
CA ASN A 257 -41.37 -8.51 -10.86
C ASN A 257 -42.62 -9.37 -11.16
N LYS A 258 -42.43 -10.63 -11.55
CA LYS A 258 -43.53 -11.56 -11.89
C LYS A 258 -44.65 -11.61 -10.84
N ARG A 259 -44.33 -11.47 -9.54
CA ARG A 259 -45.33 -11.59 -8.45
C ARG A 259 -46.22 -10.35 -8.32
N THR A 260 -45.76 -9.20 -8.79
CA THR A 260 -46.46 -7.92 -8.72
C THR A 260 -46.87 -7.41 -10.10
N CYS A 261 -46.78 -8.27 -11.13
CA CYS A 261 -47.15 -7.92 -12.49
C CYS A 261 -48.65 -7.62 -12.58
N PRO A 262 -49.07 -6.48 -13.15
CA PRO A 262 -50.48 -6.13 -13.33
C PRO A 262 -51.25 -7.19 -14.13
N VAL A 263 -50.60 -7.82 -15.11
CA VAL A 263 -51.19 -8.89 -15.93
C VAL A 263 -51.59 -10.10 -15.06
N ASN A 264 -50.80 -10.44 -14.04
CA ASN A 264 -51.13 -11.53 -13.11
C ASN A 264 -52.22 -11.16 -12.09
N GLN A 265 -52.65 -9.90 -12.02
CA GLN A 265 -53.72 -9.45 -11.12
C GLN A 265 -55.09 -9.41 -11.81
N LEU A 266 -55.15 -9.58 -13.14
CA LEU A 266 -56.39 -9.60 -13.90
C LEU A 266 -57.06 -10.99 -13.90
N ASP A 267 -56.33 -12.05 -13.53
CA ASP A 267 -56.83 -13.44 -13.50
C ASP A 267 -57.18 -13.96 -12.10
N ILE A 268 -57.39 -13.09 -11.10
CA ILE A 268 -57.73 -13.52 -9.74
C ILE A 268 -59.12 -12.97 -9.35
N PRO A 269 -60.08 -13.84 -8.96
CA PRO A 269 -61.37 -13.40 -8.46
C PRO A 269 -61.23 -12.42 -7.27
N LEU A 270 -62.08 -11.39 -7.27
CA LEU A 270 -62.02 -10.19 -6.40
C LEU A 270 -61.89 -10.48 -4.90
N ALA A 271 -62.24 -11.68 -4.44
CA ALA A 271 -62.16 -12.12 -3.05
C ALA A 271 -60.72 -12.22 -2.48
N GLN A 272 -59.67 -12.39 -3.31
CA GLN A 272 -58.29 -12.54 -2.81
C GLN A 272 -57.48 -11.24 -2.72
N LEU A 273 -57.97 -10.13 -3.29
CA LEU A 273 -57.30 -8.83 -3.25
C LEU A 273 -57.44 -8.14 -1.87
N ALA A 274 -58.53 -8.39 -1.15
CA ALA A 274 -58.78 -7.77 0.17
C ALA A 274 -57.86 -8.32 1.28
N SER A 275 -57.42 -9.58 1.18
CA SER A 275 -56.62 -10.25 2.22
C SER A 275 -55.15 -9.82 2.24
N ARG A 276 -54.63 -9.20 1.17
CA ARG A 276 -53.23 -8.73 1.10
C ARG A 276 -53.01 -7.33 1.68
N LYS A 277 -54.04 -6.48 1.74
CA LYS A 277 -53.92 -5.11 2.29
C LYS A 277 -53.96 -5.03 3.82
N ARG A 278 -54.35 -6.11 4.54
CA ARG A 278 -54.52 -6.07 6.01
C ARG A 278 -53.28 -6.42 6.85
N LYS A 279 -52.16 -6.90 6.26
CA LYS A 279 -50.92 -7.19 7.03
C LYS A 279 -49.94 -6.01 7.10
N THR A 280 -50.42 -4.81 7.39
CA THR A 280 -49.57 -3.68 7.79
C THR A 280 -50.32 -2.79 8.77
N LYS A 281 -50.41 -3.21 10.05
CA LYS A 281 -50.56 -2.33 11.23
C LYS A 281 -50.64 -3.17 12.52
N GLY A 282 -49.74 -2.90 13.47
CA GLY A 282 -50.02 -3.08 14.91
C GLY A 282 -49.48 -4.32 15.63
N SER A 283 -48.31 -4.17 16.28
CA SER A 283 -48.05 -4.40 17.71
C SER A 283 -48.18 -5.79 18.40
N SER A 284 -47.10 -6.11 19.12
CA SER A 284 -47.02 -6.68 20.47
C SER A 284 -46.83 -8.20 20.71
N SER A 285 -45.80 -8.44 21.55
CA SER A 285 -45.63 -9.50 22.56
C SER A 285 -45.45 -10.98 22.18
N GLN A 286 -44.28 -11.47 22.63
CA GLN A 286 -43.77 -12.84 22.88
C GLN A 286 -44.77 -13.79 23.60
N PRO A 287 -44.39 -15.05 23.97
CA PRO A 287 -43.62 -16.11 23.30
C PRO A 287 -44.32 -17.49 23.37
N VAL A 288 -44.05 -18.45 22.47
CA VAL A 288 -44.31 -19.88 22.75
C VAL A 288 -43.21 -20.79 22.19
N ALA A 289 -42.84 -21.76 23.03
CA ALA A 289 -41.73 -22.71 23.00
C ALA A 289 -41.70 -23.71 21.81
N PRO A 290 -40.57 -24.43 21.61
CA PRO A 290 -40.37 -25.29 20.44
C PRO A 290 -40.77 -26.74 20.71
N THR A 291 -41.64 -27.30 19.86
CA THR A 291 -41.90 -28.73 19.84
C THR A 291 -40.89 -29.42 18.93
N LYS A 292 -40.06 -30.27 19.54
CA LYS A 292 -39.17 -31.23 18.87
C LYS A 292 -40.00 -32.16 18.00
N GLN A 293 -39.59 -32.39 16.76
CA GLN A 293 -39.82 -33.69 16.14
C GLN A 293 -38.69 -34.09 15.20
N ASN A 294 -38.26 -35.31 15.48
CA ASN A 294 -37.17 -36.09 14.95
C ASN A 294 -37.50 -36.55 13.53
N LYS A 295 -36.55 -36.52 12.58
CA LYS A 295 -36.58 -37.49 11.47
C LYS A 295 -35.17 -37.88 11.03
N LYS A 296 -34.98 -39.19 11.12
CA LYS A 296 -33.83 -40.03 10.83
C LYS A 296 -33.32 -39.89 9.39
N THR A 297 -32.01 -39.86 9.29
CA THR A 297 -31.11 -40.56 8.34
C THR A 297 -31.55 -40.79 6.89
N LYS A 298 -30.73 -40.31 5.94
CA LYS A 298 -30.18 -41.18 4.90
C LYS A 298 -28.83 -40.65 4.40
N ALA A 299 -27.80 -41.49 4.52
CA ALA A 299 -26.49 -41.28 3.95
C ALA A 299 -26.52 -41.38 2.41
N LYS A 300 -25.70 -40.57 1.72
CA LYS A 300 -25.19 -40.91 0.39
C LYS A 300 -23.87 -40.17 0.10
N SER A 301 -22.80 -40.97 0.12
CA SER A 301 -21.56 -40.96 -0.67
C SER A 301 -20.94 -39.63 -1.12
N LEU A 302 -19.67 -39.47 -0.72
CA LEU A 302 -18.65 -38.65 -1.35
C LEU A 302 -18.49 -38.96 -2.85
N SER A 303 -18.23 -37.93 -3.64
CA SER A 303 -17.45 -38.02 -4.87
C SER A 303 -16.49 -36.81 -4.94
N GLN A 304 -15.20 -37.11 -4.98
CA GLN A 304 -14.11 -36.15 -5.19
C GLN A 304 -14.03 -35.73 -6.67
N PRO A 305 -13.50 -34.54 -7.00
CA PRO A 305 -13.12 -34.20 -8.37
C PRO A 305 -11.72 -34.73 -8.73
N VAL A 306 -11.63 -35.40 -9.87
CA VAL A 306 -10.41 -35.92 -10.51
C VAL A 306 -9.52 -34.78 -11.04
N PRO A 307 -8.16 -34.87 -10.93
CA PRO A 307 -7.23 -33.88 -11.48
C PRO A 307 -6.94 -34.10 -12.98
N LYS A 308 -6.70 -32.99 -13.71
CA LYS A 308 -6.26 -32.99 -15.13
C LYS A 308 -4.74 -33.23 -15.24
N PRO A 309 -4.26 -33.92 -16.30
CA PRO A 309 -2.84 -34.22 -16.52
C PRO A 309 -2.04 -33.04 -17.11
N PRO A 310 -0.69 -33.07 -17.04
CA PRO A 310 0.19 -31.96 -17.43
C PRO A 310 0.52 -31.96 -18.92
N ILE A 311 0.73 -30.77 -19.49
CA ILE A 311 1.23 -30.56 -20.85
C ILE A 311 2.73 -30.32 -20.78
N SER A 312 3.50 -31.15 -21.50
CA SER A 312 4.96 -31.04 -21.64
C SER A 312 5.37 -30.03 -22.70
N SER A 313 6.59 -29.53 -22.50
CA SER A 313 7.42 -28.69 -23.35
C SER A 313 7.69 -29.24 -24.75
N SER A 314 7.80 -28.34 -25.73
CA SER A 314 8.63 -28.52 -26.92
C SER A 314 9.26 -27.17 -27.31
N GLN A 315 10.59 -27.14 -27.38
CA GLN A 315 11.38 -26.14 -28.10
C GLN A 315 11.75 -26.70 -29.49
N PRO A 316 12.09 -25.84 -30.46
CA PRO A 316 12.96 -26.20 -31.58
C PRO A 316 14.35 -25.55 -31.46
N LEU A 317 15.39 -26.32 -31.85
CA LEU A 317 16.75 -25.87 -32.20
C LEU A 317 16.76 -25.12 -33.54
N PRO A 318 17.84 -24.38 -33.89
CA PRO A 318 18.83 -25.00 -34.79
C PRO A 318 20.33 -24.62 -34.57
N ASN A 319 21.16 -25.59 -34.99
CA ASN A 319 22.45 -25.54 -35.69
C ASN A 319 23.76 -25.07 -35.02
N THR A 320 24.64 -26.06 -34.86
CA THR A 320 26.11 -26.02 -34.84
C THR A 320 26.67 -25.75 -36.24
N GLU A 321 27.86 -25.11 -36.35
CA GLU A 321 29.05 -25.65 -37.05
C GLU A 321 30.29 -24.70 -37.03
N HIS A 322 31.43 -25.29 -36.60
CA HIS A 322 32.88 -25.04 -36.88
C HIS A 322 33.49 -23.63 -36.65
N GLY A 323 34.51 -23.36 -35.79
CA GLY A 323 35.79 -24.01 -35.42
C GLY A 323 36.99 -23.13 -35.91
N PRO A 324 38.27 -23.22 -35.46
CA PRO A 324 38.92 -23.96 -34.35
C PRO A 324 39.78 -23.05 -33.39
N SER A 325 39.93 -23.43 -32.10
CA SER A 325 41.07 -24.13 -31.43
C SER A 325 42.38 -23.35 -31.23
N MET A 326 42.76 -23.13 -29.96
CA MET A 326 44.14 -23.12 -29.46
C MET A 326 44.15 -23.67 -28.02
N HIS A 327 44.95 -24.71 -27.80
CA HIS A 327 45.23 -25.39 -26.53
C HIS A 327 46.11 -24.56 -25.59
N VAL A 328 45.84 -24.59 -24.27
CA VAL A 328 46.87 -24.68 -23.20
C VAL A 328 46.30 -25.43 -22.00
N ALA A 329 47.14 -26.27 -21.39
CA ALA A 329 46.86 -27.27 -20.38
C ALA A 329 46.60 -26.75 -18.94
N GLY A 330 45.75 -27.49 -18.22
CA GLY A 330 46.00 -28.04 -16.88
C GLY A 330 46.25 -27.09 -15.70
N SER A 331 45.30 -27.04 -14.77
CA SER A 331 45.52 -27.40 -13.35
C SER A 331 44.23 -27.39 -12.55
N THR A 332 43.97 -28.53 -11.93
CA THR A 332 42.85 -28.88 -11.05
C THR A 332 42.94 -28.14 -9.71
N SER A 333 41.87 -27.47 -9.29
CA SER A 333 41.55 -27.33 -7.85
C SER A 333 40.07 -27.00 -7.66
N GLN A 334 39.37 -27.90 -6.97
CA GLN A 334 38.02 -27.66 -6.45
C GLN A 334 38.07 -26.65 -5.29
N PRO A 335 37.05 -25.79 -5.10
CA PRO A 335 36.89 -25.03 -3.88
C PRO A 335 36.21 -25.90 -2.81
N PRO A 336 36.61 -25.82 -1.52
CA PRO A 336 35.94 -26.55 -0.48
C PRO A 336 34.58 -25.91 -0.16
N SER A 337 33.56 -26.75 -0.14
CA SER A 337 32.32 -26.53 0.60
C SER A 337 32.63 -26.33 2.08
N ASN A 338 32.26 -25.18 2.65
CA ASN A 338 32.11 -25.07 4.10
C ASN A 338 30.81 -24.33 4.45
N SER A 339 29.77 -25.13 4.55
CA SER A 339 28.59 -24.90 5.37
C SER A 339 29.00 -25.04 6.83
N GLY A 340 29.11 -23.92 7.55
CA GLY A 340 29.36 -23.93 8.99
C GLY A 340 28.95 -22.60 9.59
N ALA A 341 27.67 -22.49 9.98
CA ALA A 341 27.25 -21.43 10.88
C ALA A 341 27.96 -21.66 12.22
N ALA A 342 28.97 -20.84 12.52
CA ALA A 342 29.63 -20.87 13.82
C ALA A 342 28.63 -20.39 14.89
N TYR A 343 28.15 -21.31 15.71
CA TYR A 343 27.43 -21.01 16.95
C TYR A 343 28.43 -20.33 17.89
N LEU A 344 28.24 -19.04 18.17
CA LEU A 344 29.05 -18.35 19.18
C LEU A 344 28.60 -18.83 20.57
N PRO A 345 29.54 -19.24 21.45
CA PRO A 345 29.21 -19.79 22.75
C PRO A 345 28.55 -18.75 23.66
N PRO A 346 27.66 -19.15 24.59
CA PRO A 346 26.94 -18.24 25.50
C PRO A 346 27.83 -17.32 26.35
N SER A 347 29.12 -17.63 26.51
CA SER A 347 30.10 -16.77 27.18
C SER A 347 30.39 -15.46 26.43
N PHE A 348 30.22 -15.42 25.10
CA PHE A 348 30.45 -14.23 24.29
C PHE A 348 29.45 -13.10 24.62
N TRP A 349 28.21 -13.44 25.00
CA TRP A 349 27.15 -12.49 25.29
C TRP A 349 27.22 -11.89 26.70
N ARG A 350 27.96 -12.49 27.64
CA ARG A 350 28.08 -11.99 29.02
C ARG A 350 28.88 -10.67 29.11
N GLY A 351 29.72 -10.37 28.12
CA GLY A 351 30.50 -9.13 28.08
C GLY A 351 29.74 -7.88 27.61
N LEU A 352 28.50 -8.04 27.10
CA LEU A 352 27.74 -6.95 26.48
C LEU A 352 26.44 -6.57 27.22
N GLY A 353 26.18 -7.16 28.39
CA GLY A 353 25.08 -6.74 29.27
C GLY A 353 23.66 -6.93 28.72
N VAL A 354 23.47 -7.76 27.69
CA VAL A 354 22.14 -8.05 27.11
C VAL A 354 21.65 -9.40 27.62
N SER A 355 20.58 -9.39 28.42
CA SER A 355 19.94 -10.60 28.96
C SER A 355 19.12 -11.31 27.88
N PRO A 356 19.32 -12.63 27.64
CA PRO A 356 18.65 -13.37 26.58
C PRO A 356 17.29 -13.89 27.03
N GLN A 357 16.35 -13.00 27.30
CA GLN A 357 14.93 -13.33 27.48
C GLN A 357 14.06 -12.25 26.84
N ARG A 358 14.00 -12.28 25.50
CA ARG A 358 12.89 -11.85 24.64
C ARG A 358 13.31 -12.00 23.18
N ILE A 359 13.05 -13.18 22.62
CA ILE A 359 12.63 -13.35 21.23
C ILE A 359 11.40 -14.24 21.26
#